data_AF-A0A7C3BVD6-F1
#
_entry.id   AF-A0A7C3BVD6-F1
#
_cell.length_a   1.000
_cell.length_b   1.000
_cell.length_c   1.000
_cell.angle_alpha   90.00
_cell.angle_beta   90.00
_cell.angle_gamma   90.00
#
_symmetry.space_group_name_H-M   'P 1'
#
loop_
_entity.id
_entity.type
_entity.pdbx_description
1 polymer ?
#
loop_
_entity_poly.entity_id
_entity_poly.type
_entity_poly.pdbx_seq_one_letter_code
_entity_poly.pdbx_strand_id
1 'polypeptide(L)'
;MRQASDVLAGVSGVSLAPITSDLSLSYKEILQKFVSAEELLIQNVESLVKIVAPLGISLEELMEMMDTDLEELLASLDIDLEELLGLTDIELMAILESLDIDLEEPQKPTEITIDVRPLNAFVGDSIHFEGTLSSETGLLAEKDVDIQVNGSTHLTVRTDSRGRYEGVLPVPYHYVPVLSLQSLYYPRGNDVGRYLASLSPLVTLEVLFHKAALGLDVADKAYPGQETTIIGSFDYSDTMPPMERSIEVYLDDALVVEAVVYGSTFSQQIELAATTETGEHTITVSSAGKDRYAPVASSTSLNIVRATPVMDINLPGIIVTPGGVNLLGTLSSEMGLLSGASLIFELDKSCVEAVSTAVGDFNVRLPMGMNLALVGSQDLTIDVVPQEPWNAPTRIVQQVLMINVVNVGILVVLLAVMGVYLPGRLKGRFGAFGRRAPGPAVRSPQPVLTPLYNTEVEPLVPGAEEESSRVLESRILGWYRIVARLLRRITQVLQKPQQTLREFASEYGGALGPAAGYFTELTRIVEKVLYSRHKPTQEDAERSRHLSNTIEGVFRDEDH
;
A
#
# COMPACT_ATOMS: atom_id res chain seq x y z
N MET A 1 -21.85 18.86 -17.54
CA MET A 1 -22.92 19.49 -18.35
C MET A 1 -24.33 18.91 -18.16
N ARG A 2 -24.55 17.68 -17.67
CA ARG A 2 -25.90 17.22 -17.31
C ARG A 2 -26.34 17.54 -15.86
N GLN A 3 -25.42 17.81 -14.94
CA GLN A 3 -25.74 18.18 -13.55
C GLN A 3 -26.00 19.69 -13.33
N ALA A 4 -25.71 20.55 -14.30
CA ALA A 4 -26.07 21.97 -14.26
C ALA A 4 -27.46 22.25 -14.86
N SER A 5 -28.03 21.29 -15.60
CA SER A 5 -29.37 21.39 -16.21
C SER A 5 -30.50 21.11 -15.21
N ASP A 6 -30.23 20.33 -14.16
CA ASP A 6 -31.26 19.92 -13.18
C ASP A 6 -31.45 20.95 -12.05
N VAL A 7 -30.51 21.88 -11.86
CA VAL A 7 -30.64 22.98 -10.89
C VAL A 7 -31.46 24.15 -11.46
N LEU A 8 -31.52 24.30 -12.80
CA LEU A 8 -32.27 25.36 -13.46
C LEU A 8 -33.74 25.00 -13.77
N ALA A 9 -34.15 23.74 -13.60
CA ALA A 9 -35.53 23.31 -13.82
C ALA A 9 -36.42 23.38 -12.56
N GLY A 10 -35.87 23.76 -11.39
CA GLY A 10 -36.58 23.72 -10.10
C GLY A 10 -37.19 25.05 -9.61
N VAL A 11 -37.00 26.17 -10.32
CA VAL A 11 -37.41 27.51 -9.82
C VAL A 11 -38.53 28.15 -10.68
N SER A 12 -39.07 27.45 -11.67
CA SER A 12 -40.27 27.91 -12.41
C SER A 12 -41.55 27.63 -11.62
N GLY A 13 -41.80 28.39 -10.55
CA GLY A 13 -42.98 28.16 -9.72
C GLY A 13 -43.29 29.21 -8.65
N VAL A 14 -42.76 30.42 -8.73
CA VAL A 14 -43.18 31.51 -7.84
C VAL A 14 -43.66 32.69 -8.67
N SER A 15 -44.99 32.80 -8.74
CA SER A 15 -45.72 33.93 -9.31
C SER A 15 -45.56 35.16 -8.42
N LEU A 16 -44.64 36.06 -8.77
CA LEU A 16 -44.55 37.40 -8.19
C LEU A 16 -45.44 38.38 -8.98
N ALA A 17 -46.73 38.31 -8.73
CA ALA A 17 -47.67 39.39 -9.04
C ALA A 17 -48.57 39.51 -7.80
N PRO A 18 -48.31 40.48 -6.90
CA PRO A 18 -48.68 41.86 -7.21
C PRO A 18 -47.89 42.92 -6.38
N ILE A 19 -46.73 43.38 -6.82
CA ILE A 19 -46.15 44.64 -6.28
C ILE A 19 -45.42 45.37 -7.41
N THR A 20 -46.18 45.89 -8.38
CA THR A 20 -45.62 46.80 -9.40
C THR A 20 -46.61 47.93 -9.69
N SER A 21 -46.83 48.80 -8.72
CA SER A 21 -47.42 50.11 -9.00
C SER A 21 -47.02 51.12 -7.92
N ASP A 22 -45.74 51.50 -7.91
CA ASP A 22 -45.28 52.87 -7.62
C ASP A 22 -43.74 52.91 -7.53
N LEU A 23 -43.07 52.50 -8.61
CA LEU A 23 -41.65 52.77 -8.79
C LEU A 23 -41.53 54.03 -9.66
N SER A 24 -40.90 55.06 -9.09
CA SER A 24 -40.69 56.36 -9.74
C SER A 24 -39.94 56.18 -11.07
N LEU A 25 -40.25 57.04 -12.04
CA LEU A 25 -39.75 56.99 -13.42
C LEU A 25 -38.23 56.81 -13.51
N SER A 26 -37.49 57.36 -12.53
CA SER A 26 -36.03 57.31 -12.45
C SER A 26 -35.47 55.91 -12.17
N TYR A 27 -36.16 55.07 -11.39
CA TYR A 27 -35.68 53.73 -11.05
C TYR A 27 -35.85 52.74 -12.20
N LYS A 28 -36.92 52.91 -13.00
CA LYS A 28 -37.13 52.15 -14.25
C LYS A 28 -36.07 52.46 -15.30
N GLU A 29 -35.67 53.73 -15.43
CA GLU A 29 -34.62 54.10 -16.39
C GLU A 29 -33.25 53.52 -16.03
N ILE A 30 -32.91 53.44 -14.74
CA ILE A 30 -31.63 52.88 -14.29
C ILE A 30 -31.61 51.35 -14.48
N LEU A 31 -32.65 50.64 -14.05
CA LEU A 31 -32.74 49.19 -14.26
C LEU A 31 -32.78 48.81 -15.75
N GLN A 32 -33.46 49.60 -16.57
CA GLN A 32 -33.54 49.36 -18.01
C GLN A 32 -32.18 49.59 -18.70
N LYS A 33 -31.39 50.57 -18.24
CA LYS A 33 -30.01 50.76 -18.69
C LYS A 33 -29.11 49.59 -18.29
N PHE A 34 -29.23 49.08 -17.06
CA PHE A 34 -28.44 47.96 -16.56
C PHE A 34 -28.73 46.65 -17.31
N VAL A 35 -30.01 46.33 -17.52
CA VAL A 35 -30.44 45.15 -18.30
C VAL A 35 -29.99 45.26 -19.76
N SER A 36 -30.02 46.46 -20.36
CA SER A 36 -29.53 46.67 -21.72
C SER A 36 -28.02 46.47 -21.85
N ALA A 37 -27.25 46.83 -20.82
CA ALA A 37 -25.81 46.64 -20.79
C ALA A 37 -25.44 45.16 -20.66
N GLU A 38 -26.18 44.40 -19.85
CA GLU A 38 -25.98 42.95 -19.68
C GLU A 38 -26.33 42.17 -20.96
N GLU A 39 -27.42 42.52 -21.65
CA GLU A 39 -27.77 41.93 -22.96
C GLU A 39 -26.72 42.25 -24.03
N LEU A 40 -26.19 43.47 -24.08
CA LEU A 40 -25.12 43.85 -25.02
C LEU A 40 -23.83 43.05 -24.77
N LEU A 41 -23.50 42.78 -23.51
CA LEU A 41 -22.32 42.03 -23.12
C LEU A 41 -22.46 40.55 -23.52
N ILE A 42 -23.62 39.95 -23.30
CA ILE A 42 -23.92 38.58 -23.73
C ILE A 42 -23.89 38.46 -25.26
N GLN A 43 -24.45 39.43 -25.98
CA GLN A 43 -24.53 39.40 -27.44
C GLN A 43 -23.13 39.55 -28.10
N ASN A 44 -22.25 40.34 -27.49
CA ASN A 44 -20.86 40.48 -27.93
C ASN A 44 -20.04 39.22 -27.65
N VAL A 45 -20.22 38.59 -26.49
CA VAL A 45 -19.55 37.31 -26.15
C VAL A 45 -20.00 36.19 -27.09
N GLU A 46 -21.30 36.07 -27.40
CA GLU A 46 -21.79 35.07 -28.36
C GLU A 46 -21.27 35.29 -29.79
N SER A 47 -21.08 36.55 -30.18
CA SER A 47 -20.54 36.92 -31.50
C SER A 47 -19.06 36.55 -31.61
N LEU A 48 -18.28 36.79 -30.54
CA LEU A 48 -16.87 36.39 -30.44
C LEU A 48 -16.70 34.87 -30.46
N VAL A 49 -17.53 34.12 -29.73
CA VAL A 49 -17.50 32.65 -29.70
C VAL A 49 -17.76 32.05 -31.10
N LYS A 50 -18.64 32.66 -31.90
CA LYS A 50 -18.92 32.22 -33.29
C LYS A 50 -17.78 32.47 -34.26
N ILE A 51 -16.98 33.52 -34.04
CA ILE A 51 -15.83 33.86 -34.90
C ILE A 51 -14.62 32.97 -34.59
N VAL A 52 -14.47 32.58 -33.32
CA VAL A 52 -13.27 31.88 -32.82
C VAL A 52 -13.39 30.36 -32.92
N ALA A 53 -14.59 29.79 -32.78
CA ALA A 53 -14.84 28.35 -32.84
C ALA A 53 -14.26 27.62 -34.08
N PRO A 54 -14.17 28.21 -35.29
CA PRO A 54 -13.57 27.56 -36.45
C PRO A 54 -12.04 27.60 -36.48
N LEU A 55 -11.38 28.40 -35.64
CA LEU A 55 -9.94 28.71 -35.74
C LEU A 55 -9.05 27.79 -34.89
N GLY A 56 -9.61 26.95 -34.01
CA GLY A 56 -8.85 25.95 -33.24
C GLY A 56 -7.83 26.53 -32.26
N ILE A 57 -8.01 27.79 -31.84
CA ILE A 57 -7.12 28.52 -30.93
C ILE A 57 -7.44 28.13 -29.47
N SER A 58 -6.41 28.03 -28.63
CA SER A 58 -6.55 27.69 -27.20
C SER A 58 -7.07 28.88 -26.38
N LEU A 59 -7.71 28.59 -25.23
CA LEU A 59 -8.33 29.61 -24.36
C LEU A 59 -7.29 30.62 -23.82
N GLU A 60 -6.05 30.19 -23.64
CA GLU A 60 -4.95 31.03 -23.14
C GLU A 60 -4.46 32.05 -24.19
N GLU A 61 -4.39 31.68 -25.47
CA GLU A 61 -4.08 32.62 -26.57
C GLU A 61 -5.22 33.62 -26.83
N LEU A 62 -6.46 33.26 -26.49
CA LEU A 62 -7.61 34.16 -26.60
C LEU A 62 -7.59 35.26 -25.53
N MET A 63 -7.17 34.90 -24.31
CA MET A 63 -7.08 35.85 -23.20
C MET A 63 -5.97 36.88 -23.41
N GLU A 64 -4.88 36.48 -24.09
CA GLU A 64 -3.77 37.39 -24.40
C GLU A 64 -4.11 38.41 -25.51
N MET A 65 -5.01 38.07 -26.44
CA MET A 65 -5.53 39.04 -27.44
C MET A 65 -6.60 39.98 -26.86
N MET A 66 -7.37 39.53 -25.86
CA MET A 66 -8.46 40.32 -25.28
C MET A 66 -7.99 41.45 -24.35
N ASP A 67 -6.74 41.44 -23.88
CA ASP A 67 -6.21 42.48 -22.99
C ASP A 67 -6.06 43.84 -23.71
N THR A 68 -5.97 43.84 -25.04
CA THR A 68 -5.79 45.08 -25.83
C THR A 68 -7.12 45.75 -26.20
N ASP A 69 -8.20 44.97 -26.36
CA ASP A 69 -9.52 45.49 -26.74
C ASP A 69 -10.39 45.85 -25.51
N LEU A 70 -10.05 45.34 -24.31
CA LEU A 70 -10.77 45.65 -23.07
C LEU A 70 -10.52 47.10 -22.60
N GLU A 71 -9.31 47.63 -22.82
CA GLU A 71 -8.99 49.04 -22.53
C GLU A 71 -9.77 50.01 -23.43
N GLU A 72 -10.01 49.64 -24.69
CA GLU A 72 -10.79 50.46 -25.64
C GLU A 72 -12.30 50.43 -25.31
N LEU A 73 -12.80 49.30 -24.79
CA LEU A 73 -14.17 49.15 -24.29
C LEU A 73 -14.41 49.93 -22.98
N LEU A 74 -13.43 49.92 -22.06
CA LEU A 74 -13.48 50.74 -20.84
C LEU A 74 -13.44 52.25 -21.14
N ALA A 75 -12.73 52.67 -22.19
CA ALA A 75 -12.74 54.06 -22.66
C ALA A 75 -14.08 54.50 -23.30
N SER A 76 -14.91 53.55 -23.73
CA SER A 76 -16.25 53.83 -24.28
C SER A 76 -17.36 53.92 -23.22
N LEU A 77 -17.07 53.51 -21.99
CA LEU A 77 -17.95 53.50 -20.82
C LEU A 77 -17.71 54.73 -19.92
N ASP A 78 -17.53 55.90 -20.54
CA ASP A 78 -17.47 57.21 -19.88
C ASP A 78 -18.87 57.57 -19.33
N ILE A 79 -19.29 56.83 -18.31
CA ILE A 79 -20.43 57.13 -17.46
C ILE A 79 -19.83 57.80 -16.23
N ASP A 80 -19.99 59.12 -16.16
CA ASP A 80 -19.56 60.00 -15.09
C ASP A 80 -19.97 59.44 -13.71
N LEU A 81 -19.02 58.74 -13.07
CA LEU A 81 -19.18 58.17 -11.73
C LEU A 81 -19.40 59.25 -10.65
N GLU A 82 -19.01 60.50 -10.96
CA GLU A 82 -19.24 61.68 -10.12
C GLU A 82 -20.71 62.13 -10.11
N GLU A 83 -21.49 61.88 -11.17
CA GLU A 83 -22.93 62.22 -11.19
C GLU A 83 -23.76 61.22 -10.37
N LEU A 84 -23.26 60.00 -10.18
CA LEU A 84 -23.92 58.93 -9.40
C LEU A 84 -23.59 59.01 -7.89
N LEU A 85 -22.47 59.62 -7.52
CA LEU A 85 -22.04 59.84 -6.13
C LEU A 85 -22.50 61.19 -5.55
N GLY A 86 -23.23 61.99 -6.33
CA GLY A 86 -23.77 63.31 -5.93
C GLY A 86 -25.00 63.28 -5.01
N LEU A 87 -25.36 62.13 -4.43
CA LEU A 87 -26.41 62.03 -3.42
C LEU A 87 -25.81 62.40 -2.06
N THR A 88 -26.13 63.59 -1.56
CA THR A 88 -25.70 64.02 -0.22
C THR A 88 -26.22 63.05 0.85
N ASP A 89 -25.48 62.86 1.95
CA ASP A 89 -25.78 61.93 3.07
C ASP A 89 -27.24 61.98 3.58
N ILE A 90 -27.94 63.09 3.34
CA ILE A 90 -29.33 63.33 3.72
C ILE A 90 -30.32 62.54 2.84
N GLU A 91 -30.05 62.40 1.53
CA GLU A 91 -30.92 61.64 0.62
C GLU A 91 -30.68 60.13 0.77
N LEU A 92 -29.46 59.70 1.09
CA LEU A 92 -29.17 58.29 1.41
C LEU A 92 -29.87 57.86 2.71
N MET A 93 -29.88 58.72 3.74
CA MET A 93 -30.61 58.46 5.00
C MET A 93 -32.13 58.47 4.79
N ALA A 94 -32.67 59.36 3.96
CA ALA A 94 -34.09 59.38 3.62
C ALA A 94 -34.52 58.16 2.77
N ILE A 95 -33.63 57.68 1.89
CA ILE A 95 -33.85 56.45 1.13
C ILE A 95 -33.84 55.23 2.07
N LEU A 96 -32.91 55.15 3.03
CA LEU A 96 -32.87 54.11 4.06
C LEU A 96 -34.05 54.16 5.04
N GLU A 97 -34.63 55.33 5.29
CA GLU A 97 -35.83 55.50 6.14
C GLU A 97 -37.14 55.23 5.37
N SER A 98 -37.12 55.36 4.03
CA SER A 98 -38.26 55.07 3.13
C SER A 98 -38.28 53.63 2.59
N LEU A 99 -37.14 52.97 2.60
CA LEU A 99 -36.99 51.53 2.47
C LEU A 99 -37.26 50.97 3.86
N ASP A 100 -38.46 50.45 4.11
CA ASP A 100 -38.80 49.62 5.29
C ASP A 100 -38.01 48.29 5.23
N ILE A 101 -36.68 48.38 5.10
CA ILE A 101 -35.76 47.29 5.31
C ILE A 101 -35.81 47.09 6.80
N ASP A 102 -36.55 46.07 7.22
CA ASP A 102 -36.39 45.45 8.53
C ASP A 102 -34.87 45.28 8.73
N LEU A 103 -34.26 46.21 9.46
CA LEU A 103 -32.93 46.02 10.01
C LEU A 103 -33.07 44.76 10.85
N GLU A 104 -32.61 43.61 10.33
CA GLU A 104 -32.68 42.33 11.03
C GLU A 104 -32.25 42.60 12.47
N GLU A 105 -33.16 42.38 13.42
CA GLU A 105 -32.85 42.65 14.82
C GLU A 105 -31.52 41.95 15.15
N PRO A 106 -30.55 42.66 15.77
CA PRO A 106 -29.25 42.06 16.03
C PRO A 106 -29.44 40.75 16.81
N GLN A 107 -28.89 39.66 16.26
CA GLN A 107 -29.01 38.34 16.85
C GLN A 107 -28.50 38.36 18.28
N LYS A 108 -29.30 37.82 19.20
CA LYS A 108 -29.01 37.87 20.63
C LYS A 108 -27.95 36.83 20.97
N PRO A 109 -26.85 37.18 21.64
CA PRO A 109 -25.86 36.21 22.06
C PRO A 109 -26.47 35.22 23.06
N THR A 110 -25.98 33.98 23.00
CA THR A 110 -26.37 32.91 23.91
C THR A 110 -25.16 32.39 24.67
N GLU A 111 -25.41 31.94 25.90
CA GLU A 111 -24.42 31.30 26.74
C GLU A 111 -24.94 29.92 27.16
N ILE A 112 -24.07 28.92 27.05
CA ILE A 112 -24.37 27.53 27.37
C ILE A 112 -23.30 26.95 28.29
N THR A 113 -23.71 26.19 29.29
CA THR A 113 -22.83 25.58 30.31
C THR A 113 -23.00 24.07 30.34
N ILE A 114 -21.94 23.32 30.61
CA ILE A 114 -22.02 21.88 30.85
C ILE A 114 -21.19 21.52 32.08
N ASP A 115 -21.77 20.70 32.95
CA ASP A 115 -21.08 20.02 34.05
C ASP A 115 -21.28 18.52 33.91
N VAL A 116 -20.24 17.73 34.17
CA VAL A 116 -20.21 16.29 33.91
C VAL A 116 -19.70 15.56 35.14
N ARG A 117 -20.43 14.52 35.56
CA ARG A 117 -20.08 13.73 36.74
C ARG A 117 -20.36 12.23 36.51
N PRO A 118 -19.40 11.34 36.84
CA PRO A 118 -18.01 11.61 37.23
C PRO A 118 -17.15 12.11 36.05
N LEU A 119 -16.00 12.73 36.36
CA LEU A 119 -14.97 13.10 35.37
C LEU A 119 -14.02 11.95 35.01
N ASN A 120 -14.22 10.78 35.61
CA ASN A 120 -13.54 9.54 35.27
C ASN A 120 -14.56 8.40 35.14
N ALA A 121 -14.46 7.63 34.07
CA ALA A 121 -15.40 6.53 33.80
C ALA A 121 -14.74 5.45 32.94
N PHE A 122 -15.17 4.19 33.08
CA PHE A 122 -14.72 3.16 32.14
C PHE A 122 -15.42 3.32 30.79
N VAL A 123 -14.79 2.84 29.72
CA VAL A 123 -15.48 2.64 28.44
C VAL A 123 -16.75 1.80 28.63
N GLY A 124 -17.85 2.21 28.00
CA GLY A 124 -19.17 1.57 28.14
C GLY A 124 -19.93 1.92 29.43
N ASP A 125 -19.30 2.58 30.41
CA ASP A 125 -20.04 3.14 31.55
C ASP A 125 -20.89 4.33 31.11
N SER A 126 -21.74 4.83 32.01
CA SER A 126 -22.57 6.00 31.76
C SER A 126 -22.23 7.12 32.74
N ILE A 127 -22.12 8.34 32.21
CA ILE A 127 -21.88 9.56 33.00
C ILE A 127 -23.10 10.47 32.96
N HIS A 128 -23.32 11.24 34.02
CA HIS A 128 -24.37 12.24 34.08
C HIS A 128 -23.83 13.59 33.62
N PHE A 129 -24.63 14.35 32.87
CA PHE A 129 -24.32 15.75 32.56
C PHE A 129 -25.53 16.63 32.88
N GLU A 130 -25.25 17.87 33.27
CA GLU A 130 -26.24 18.92 33.49
C GLU A 130 -25.73 20.26 32.95
N GLY A 131 -26.65 21.16 32.58
CA GLY A 131 -26.29 22.43 31.97
C GLY A 131 -27.44 23.40 31.86
N THR A 132 -27.12 24.63 31.47
CA THR A 132 -28.11 25.70 31.26
C THR A 132 -27.87 26.42 29.96
N LEU A 133 -28.94 26.79 29.25
CA LEU A 133 -28.90 27.65 28.07
C LEU A 133 -29.60 28.97 28.38
N SER A 134 -28.93 30.07 28.10
CA SER A 134 -29.42 31.41 28.37
C SER A 134 -29.07 32.41 27.26
N SER A 135 -29.81 33.50 27.22
CA SER A 135 -29.57 34.69 26.41
C SER A 135 -29.59 35.91 27.33
N GLU A 136 -29.17 37.07 26.85
CA GLU A 136 -29.37 38.36 27.54
C GLU A 136 -30.80 38.59 28.02
N THR A 137 -31.78 38.01 27.32
CA THR A 137 -33.22 38.14 27.64
C THR A 137 -33.73 37.14 28.68
N GLY A 138 -32.90 36.17 29.08
CA GLY A 138 -33.25 35.16 30.08
C GLY A 138 -32.94 33.73 29.64
N LEU A 139 -33.45 32.76 30.40
CA LEU A 139 -33.25 31.33 30.18
C LEU A 139 -34.06 30.86 28.96
N LEU A 140 -33.44 30.06 28.08
CA LEU A 140 -34.06 29.61 26.84
C LEU A 140 -34.66 28.21 27.01
N ALA A 141 -35.98 28.17 27.14
CA ALA A 141 -36.74 26.93 27.31
C ALA A 141 -37.04 26.22 25.98
N GLU A 142 -37.25 24.90 26.07
CA GLU A 142 -37.67 24.03 24.97
C GLU A 142 -36.74 24.03 23.74
N LYS A 143 -35.45 24.26 23.97
CA LYS A 143 -34.42 24.33 22.93
C LYS A 143 -33.62 23.05 22.85
N ASP A 144 -33.27 22.65 21.63
CA ASP A 144 -32.41 21.49 21.40
C ASP A 144 -30.94 21.89 21.63
N VAL A 145 -30.24 21.07 22.41
CA VAL A 145 -28.82 21.18 22.74
C VAL A 145 -28.15 19.88 22.34
N ASP A 146 -27.14 19.99 21.49
CA ASP A 146 -26.36 18.86 21.03
C ASP A 146 -25.17 18.64 21.97
N ILE A 147 -25.01 17.43 22.52
CA ILE A 147 -23.82 17.06 23.29
C ILE A 147 -22.81 16.44 22.34
N GLN A 148 -21.62 17.03 22.31
CA GLN A 148 -20.53 16.62 21.44
C GLN A 148 -19.48 15.82 22.22
N VAL A 149 -18.99 14.76 21.59
CA VAL A 149 -17.83 13.97 22.01
C VAL A 149 -16.77 14.09 20.92
N ASN A 150 -15.60 14.63 21.24
CA ASN A 150 -14.53 14.89 20.27
C ASN A 150 -15.01 15.66 19.04
N GLY A 151 -15.84 16.69 19.26
CA GLY A 151 -16.38 17.57 18.22
C GLY A 151 -17.52 16.96 17.38
N SER A 152 -17.88 15.69 17.60
CA SER A 152 -19.00 15.04 16.90
C SER A 152 -20.24 14.99 17.79
N THR A 153 -21.39 15.39 17.26
CA THR A 153 -22.67 15.30 17.98
C THR A 153 -22.99 13.84 18.29
N HIS A 154 -23.13 13.52 19.58
CA HIS A 154 -23.41 12.17 20.04
C HIS A 154 -24.86 11.99 20.49
N LEU A 155 -25.45 13.01 21.10
CA LEU A 155 -26.87 13.02 21.48
C LEU A 155 -27.44 14.45 21.43
N THR A 156 -28.76 14.56 21.34
CA THR A 156 -29.48 15.85 21.46
C THR A 156 -30.45 15.77 22.63
N VAL A 157 -30.38 16.75 23.54
CA VAL A 157 -31.33 16.93 24.66
C VAL A 157 -32.10 18.23 24.50
N ARG A 158 -33.25 18.33 25.14
CA ARG A 158 -34.09 19.51 25.11
C ARG A 158 -34.09 20.23 26.45
N THR A 159 -33.98 21.56 26.45
CA THR A 159 -34.06 22.35 27.67
C THR A 159 -35.47 22.37 28.24
N ASP A 160 -35.57 22.36 29.57
CA ASP A 160 -36.83 22.45 30.31
C ASP A 160 -37.40 23.88 30.33
N SER A 161 -38.51 24.07 31.03
CA SER A 161 -39.15 25.38 31.23
C SER A 161 -38.26 26.45 31.91
N ARG A 162 -37.12 26.04 32.48
CA ARG A 162 -36.13 26.89 33.15
C ARG A 162 -34.82 26.97 32.35
N GLY A 163 -34.82 26.56 31.08
CA GLY A 163 -33.63 26.56 30.24
C GLY A 163 -32.53 25.61 30.71
N ARG A 164 -32.84 24.65 31.60
CA ARG A 164 -31.90 23.64 32.07
C ARG A 164 -32.02 22.39 31.22
N TYR A 165 -30.91 21.68 31.03
CA TYR A 165 -30.91 20.37 30.41
C TYR A 165 -30.03 19.43 31.24
N GLU A 166 -30.40 18.16 31.25
CA GLU A 166 -29.65 17.10 31.92
C GLU A 166 -29.83 15.80 31.15
N GLY A 167 -28.93 14.85 31.38
CA GLY A 167 -29.02 13.56 30.75
C GLY A 167 -27.91 12.60 31.15
N VAL A 168 -27.97 11.42 30.54
CA VAL A 168 -26.99 10.36 30.73
C VAL A 168 -26.29 10.12 29.40
N LEU A 169 -24.97 10.17 29.41
CA LEU A 169 -24.12 9.94 28.26
C LEU A 169 -23.39 8.59 28.41
N PRO A 170 -23.63 7.60 27.54
CA PRO A 170 -22.81 6.40 27.50
C PRO A 170 -21.41 6.75 26.98
N VAL A 171 -20.36 6.35 27.69
CA VAL A 171 -18.98 6.54 27.27
C VAL A 171 -18.71 5.60 26.09
N PRO A 172 -18.33 6.12 24.91
CA PRO A 172 -18.12 5.27 23.74
C PRO A 172 -16.96 4.29 23.96
N TYR A 173 -16.97 3.18 23.23
CA TYR A 173 -15.89 2.18 23.22
C TYR A 173 -14.65 2.68 22.45
N HIS A 174 -14.18 3.87 22.81
CA HIS A 174 -12.95 4.48 22.34
C HIS A 174 -11.90 4.33 23.44
N TYR A 175 -10.93 3.43 23.22
CA TYR A 175 -9.86 3.12 24.17
C TYR A 175 -8.74 4.17 24.15
N VAL A 176 -9.13 5.44 24.30
CA VAL A 176 -8.24 6.60 24.41
C VAL A 176 -8.33 7.15 25.83
N PRO A 177 -7.24 7.67 26.42
CA PRO A 177 -7.23 8.04 27.84
C PRO A 177 -8.09 9.27 28.17
N VAL A 178 -8.41 10.11 27.17
CA VAL A 178 -9.14 11.36 27.37
C VAL A 178 -10.17 11.53 26.26
N LEU A 179 -11.39 11.90 26.64
CA LEU A 179 -12.44 12.38 25.75
C LEU A 179 -12.74 13.85 26.03
N SER A 180 -13.05 14.59 24.97
CA SER A 180 -13.49 15.98 25.06
C SER A 180 -15.01 16.07 24.93
N LEU A 181 -15.64 16.75 25.88
CA LEU A 181 -17.09 16.91 25.99
C LEU A 181 -17.46 18.40 25.93
N GLN A 182 -18.44 18.74 25.11
CA GLN A 182 -19.03 20.07 25.02
C GLN A 182 -20.52 19.97 24.74
N SER A 183 -21.25 21.03 25.05
CA SER A 183 -22.59 21.25 24.51
C SER A 183 -22.57 22.34 23.46
N LEU A 184 -23.37 22.13 22.42
CA LEU A 184 -23.59 23.05 21.31
C LEU A 184 -25.07 23.41 21.27
N TYR A 185 -25.35 24.70 21.29
CA TYR A 185 -26.63 25.23 20.85
C TYR A 185 -26.49 25.79 19.45
N TYR A 186 -27.31 25.29 18.53
CA TYR A 186 -27.43 25.80 17.17
C TYR A 186 -28.88 26.26 16.93
N PRO A 187 -29.13 27.54 16.58
CA PRO A 187 -30.47 28.05 16.34
C PRO A 187 -31.19 27.28 15.22
N ARG A 188 -32.42 26.82 15.49
CA ARG A 188 -33.27 26.09 14.54
C ARG A 188 -34.69 26.66 14.53
N GLY A 189 -35.37 26.58 13.39
CA GLY A 189 -36.75 27.06 13.24
C GLY A 189 -36.91 28.53 13.63
N ASN A 190 -37.78 28.81 14.59
CA ASN A 190 -38.08 30.18 15.05
C ASN A 190 -36.92 30.89 15.77
N ASP A 191 -35.81 30.20 15.99
CA ASP A 191 -34.60 30.78 16.57
C ASP A 191 -33.64 31.34 15.52
N VAL A 192 -33.81 30.95 14.25
CA VAL A 192 -32.98 31.42 13.13
C VAL A 192 -33.18 32.92 12.96
N GLY A 193 -32.08 33.66 12.89
CA GLY A 193 -32.10 35.13 12.82
C GLY A 193 -32.40 35.82 14.15
N ARG A 194 -32.65 35.08 15.24
CA ARG A 194 -32.96 35.64 16.57
C ARG A 194 -31.85 35.43 17.60
N TYR A 195 -31.21 34.27 17.59
CA TYR A 195 -30.15 33.91 18.53
C TYR A 195 -28.88 33.52 17.78
N LEU A 196 -27.71 33.79 18.39
CA LEU A 196 -26.44 33.25 17.93
C LEU A 196 -26.26 31.81 18.40
N ALA A 197 -25.41 31.04 17.71
CA ALA A 197 -24.97 29.74 18.19
C ALA A 197 -23.94 29.90 19.32
N SER A 198 -23.87 28.92 20.23
CA SER A 198 -22.92 28.94 21.35
C SER A 198 -22.41 27.56 21.70
N LEU A 199 -21.13 27.49 22.11
CA LEU A 199 -20.46 26.31 22.63
C LEU A 199 -20.14 26.49 24.11
N SER A 200 -20.27 25.42 24.89
CA SER A 200 -19.83 25.44 26.29
C SER A 200 -18.31 25.40 26.41
N PRO A 201 -17.76 25.72 27.59
CA PRO A 201 -16.40 25.34 27.93
C PRO A 201 -16.16 23.84 27.70
N LEU A 202 -14.93 23.51 27.30
CA LEU A 202 -14.48 22.14 27.07
C LEU A 202 -14.32 21.41 28.42
N VAL A 203 -14.98 20.27 28.56
CA VAL A 203 -14.81 19.36 29.71
C VAL A 203 -14.02 18.13 29.25
N THR A 204 -12.96 17.80 29.97
CA THR A 204 -12.14 16.61 29.70
C THR A 204 -12.56 15.47 30.62
N LEU A 205 -13.00 14.36 30.02
CA LEU A 205 -13.32 13.11 30.71
C LEU A 205 -12.11 12.17 30.65
N GLU A 206 -11.63 11.70 31.79
CA GLU A 206 -10.63 10.63 31.87
C GLU A 206 -11.31 9.28 31.62
N VAL A 207 -10.87 8.57 30.59
CA VAL A 207 -11.46 7.29 30.21
C VAL A 207 -10.56 6.15 30.63
N LEU A 208 -11.14 5.27 31.44
CA LEU A 208 -10.48 4.12 32.03
C LEU A 208 -10.73 2.86 31.20
N PHE A 209 -9.67 2.08 30.97
CA PHE A 209 -9.74 0.79 30.31
C PHE A 209 -8.51 -0.05 30.67
N HIS A 210 -8.64 -1.36 30.54
CA HIS A 210 -7.56 -2.31 30.77
C HIS A 210 -6.75 -2.50 29.49
N LYS A 211 -5.44 -2.36 29.60
CA LYS A 211 -4.49 -2.69 28.52
C LYS A 211 -4.00 -4.11 28.75
N ALA A 212 -3.81 -4.85 27.66
CA ALA A 212 -3.16 -6.14 27.67
C ALA A 212 -1.86 -6.04 26.87
N ALA A 213 -0.84 -6.79 27.28
CA ALA A 213 0.31 -7.09 26.44
C ALA A 213 0.11 -8.46 25.80
N LEU A 214 0.50 -8.61 24.53
CA LEU A 214 0.40 -9.86 23.78
C LEU A 214 1.80 -10.40 23.49
N GLY A 215 2.17 -11.47 24.18
CA GLY A 215 3.37 -12.26 23.89
C GLY A 215 3.07 -13.27 22.78
N LEU A 216 4.00 -13.41 21.83
CA LEU A 216 3.92 -14.36 20.73
C LEU A 216 5.19 -15.20 20.68
N ASP A 217 5.00 -16.49 20.46
CA ASP A 217 6.04 -17.47 20.24
C ASP A 217 5.67 -18.31 19.01
N VAL A 218 6.63 -18.44 18.10
CA VAL A 218 6.46 -19.14 16.83
C VAL A 218 7.67 -20.04 16.60
N ALA A 219 7.49 -21.13 15.86
CA ALA A 219 8.59 -21.99 15.50
C ALA A 219 9.68 -21.22 14.72
N ASP A 220 10.94 -21.55 14.95
CA ASP A 220 12.10 -20.93 14.26
C ASP A 220 12.02 -21.06 12.74
N LYS A 221 11.37 -22.12 12.26
CA LYS A 221 11.21 -22.46 10.85
C LYS A 221 9.81 -22.98 10.58
N ALA A 222 9.27 -22.65 9.42
CA ALA A 222 8.09 -23.29 8.86
C ALA A 222 8.31 -23.65 7.39
N TYR A 223 7.45 -24.50 6.85
CA TYR A 223 7.60 -25.06 5.50
C TYR A 223 6.33 -24.81 4.67
N PRO A 224 6.44 -24.41 3.40
CA PRO A 224 5.28 -24.25 2.52
C PRO A 224 4.46 -25.54 2.39
N GLY A 225 3.13 -25.43 2.43
CA GLY A 225 2.22 -26.58 2.35
C GLY A 225 2.14 -27.41 3.64
N GLN A 226 2.70 -26.91 4.75
CA GLN A 226 2.65 -27.55 6.06
C GLN A 226 1.99 -26.64 7.09
N GLU A 227 1.47 -27.25 8.15
CA GLU A 227 0.94 -26.52 9.30
C GLU A 227 2.09 -26.04 10.20
N THR A 228 1.95 -24.83 10.73
CA THR A 228 2.80 -24.31 11.80
C THR A 228 1.94 -23.85 12.97
N THR A 229 2.49 -23.90 14.17
CA THR A 229 1.78 -23.56 15.41
C THR A 229 2.26 -22.21 15.93
N ILE A 230 1.30 -21.34 16.23
CA ILE A 230 1.52 -20.05 16.89
C ILE A 230 1.02 -20.19 18.32
N ILE A 231 1.91 -19.90 19.27
CA ILE A 231 1.58 -19.87 20.69
C ILE A 231 1.56 -18.41 21.11
N GLY A 232 0.53 -18.01 21.86
CA GLY A 232 0.46 -16.65 22.37
C GLY A 232 -0.09 -16.58 23.78
N SER A 233 0.19 -15.45 24.43
CA SER A 233 -0.29 -15.16 25.77
C SER A 233 -0.65 -13.69 25.95
N PHE A 234 -1.80 -13.46 26.60
CA PHE A 234 -2.22 -12.15 27.06
C PHE A 234 -1.78 -11.94 28.50
N ASP A 235 -1.03 -10.87 28.74
CA ASP A 235 -0.72 -10.36 30.07
C ASP A 235 -1.61 -9.15 30.38
N TYR A 236 -2.37 -9.25 31.46
CA TYR A 236 -3.34 -8.25 31.90
C TYR A 236 -2.88 -7.44 33.12
N SER A 237 -1.60 -7.52 33.50
CA SER A 237 -0.96 -6.70 34.55
C SER A 237 -1.84 -6.57 35.81
N ASP A 238 -2.18 -7.71 36.41
CA ASP A 238 -3.00 -7.87 37.63
C ASP A 238 -4.51 -7.61 37.51
N THR A 239 -5.02 -7.34 36.31
CA THR A 239 -6.47 -7.28 36.08
C THR A 239 -7.04 -8.67 35.77
N MET A 240 -8.27 -8.94 36.21
CA MET A 240 -8.90 -10.24 35.95
C MET A 240 -9.00 -10.44 34.43
N PRO A 241 -8.55 -11.56 33.85
CA PRO A 241 -8.64 -11.76 32.41
C PRO A 241 -10.10 -11.87 31.96
N PRO A 242 -10.44 -11.42 30.74
CA PRO A 242 -11.75 -11.67 30.16
C PRO A 242 -11.96 -13.18 29.95
N MET A 243 -13.21 -13.62 29.93
CA MET A 243 -13.56 -15.03 29.76
C MET A 243 -13.13 -15.54 28.37
N GLU A 244 -13.25 -14.70 27.35
CA GLU A 244 -12.85 -15.00 25.98
C GLU A 244 -12.42 -13.73 25.23
N ARG A 245 -11.55 -13.89 24.22
CA ARG A 245 -11.25 -12.87 23.20
C ARG A 245 -11.30 -13.45 21.81
N SER A 246 -11.69 -12.65 20.83
CA SER A 246 -11.41 -12.98 19.42
C SER A 246 -9.98 -12.59 19.09
N ILE A 247 -9.31 -13.44 18.32
CA ILE A 247 -8.00 -13.17 17.74
C ILE A 247 -8.06 -13.35 16.22
N GLU A 248 -7.27 -12.55 15.55
CA GLU A 248 -7.02 -12.61 14.11
C GLU A 248 -5.53 -12.78 13.91
N VAL A 249 -5.15 -13.75 13.08
CA VAL A 249 -3.77 -14.08 12.75
C VAL A 249 -3.52 -13.76 11.29
N TYR A 250 -2.49 -12.96 11.03
CA TYR A 250 -2.09 -12.51 9.72
C TYR A 250 -0.68 -13.00 9.38
N LEU A 251 -0.45 -13.37 8.12
CA LEU A 251 0.86 -13.61 7.52
C LEU A 251 1.06 -12.55 6.44
N ASP A 252 2.06 -11.69 6.59
CA ASP A 252 2.35 -10.56 5.69
C ASP A 252 1.11 -9.73 5.35
N ASP A 253 0.37 -9.32 6.40
CA ASP A 253 -0.88 -8.56 6.32
C ASP A 253 -2.08 -9.31 5.71
N ALA A 254 -1.93 -10.58 5.31
CA ALA A 254 -3.04 -11.42 4.85
C ALA A 254 -3.65 -12.22 6.01
N LEU A 255 -4.96 -12.09 6.23
CA LEU A 255 -5.67 -12.85 7.27
C LEU A 255 -5.63 -14.36 6.95
N VAL A 256 -5.10 -15.15 7.87
CA VAL A 256 -4.99 -16.61 7.73
C VAL A 256 -5.98 -17.32 8.65
N VAL A 257 -6.16 -16.83 9.88
CA VAL A 257 -7.06 -17.44 10.87
C VAL A 257 -7.80 -16.39 11.68
N GLU A 258 -9.07 -16.67 11.97
CA GLU A 258 -9.87 -16.00 13.00
C GLU A 258 -10.31 -17.04 14.03
N ALA A 259 -10.11 -16.76 15.31
CA ALA A 259 -10.43 -17.71 16.38
C ALA A 259 -10.92 -17.01 17.66
N VAL A 260 -11.65 -17.75 18.49
CA VAL A 260 -12.02 -17.33 19.85
C VAL A 260 -11.17 -18.11 20.84
N VAL A 261 -10.46 -17.39 21.70
CA VAL A 261 -9.57 -17.95 22.71
C VAL A 261 -10.13 -17.75 24.10
N TYR A 262 -10.00 -18.78 24.93
CA TYR A 262 -10.48 -18.80 26.31
C TYR A 262 -9.29 -18.74 27.26
N GLY A 263 -9.32 -17.81 28.23
CA GLY A 263 -8.22 -17.60 29.17
C GLY A 263 -7.11 -16.70 28.63
N SER A 264 -5.90 -16.84 29.19
CA SER A 264 -4.76 -15.96 28.92
C SER A 264 -3.75 -16.55 27.95
N THR A 265 -3.83 -17.82 27.56
CA THR A 265 -2.91 -18.45 26.62
C THR A 265 -3.68 -19.15 25.50
N PHE A 266 -3.08 -19.21 24.32
CA PHE A 266 -3.66 -19.91 23.17
C PHE A 266 -2.58 -20.58 22.33
N SER A 267 -3.00 -21.57 21.56
CA SER A 267 -2.19 -22.27 20.57
C SER A 267 -3.05 -22.45 19.33
N GLN A 268 -2.59 -21.89 18.21
CA GLN A 268 -3.33 -21.88 16.96
C GLN A 268 -2.47 -22.48 15.84
N GLN A 269 -3.03 -23.46 15.14
CA GLN A 269 -2.41 -23.98 13.92
C GLN A 269 -2.82 -23.11 12.73
N ILE A 270 -1.85 -22.80 11.88
CA ILE A 270 -2.04 -22.11 10.60
C ILE A 270 -1.44 -22.96 9.48
N GLU A 271 -2.15 -23.07 8.36
CA GLU A 271 -1.69 -23.78 7.18
C GLU A 271 -0.97 -22.80 6.24
N LEU A 272 0.28 -23.10 5.88
CA LEU A 272 1.01 -22.31 4.89
C LEU A 272 0.65 -22.80 3.49
N ALA A 273 0.29 -21.89 2.59
CA ALA A 273 0.03 -22.25 1.20
C ALA A 273 1.27 -22.89 0.56
N ALA A 274 1.07 -23.88 -0.32
CA ALA A 274 2.16 -24.52 -1.07
C ALA A 274 2.98 -23.52 -1.93
N THR A 275 2.36 -22.41 -2.30
CA THR A 275 2.96 -21.32 -3.09
C THR A 275 3.60 -20.23 -2.24
N THR A 276 3.63 -20.37 -0.92
CA THR A 276 4.26 -19.38 -0.04
C THR A 276 5.74 -19.25 -0.40
N GLU A 277 6.21 -18.01 -0.52
CA GLU A 277 7.60 -17.71 -0.81
C GLU A 277 8.49 -18.15 0.37
N THR A 278 9.78 -18.35 0.09
CA THR A 278 10.75 -18.66 1.15
C THR A 278 11.43 -17.37 1.59
N GLY A 279 11.72 -17.25 2.89
CA GLY A 279 12.39 -16.09 3.46
C GLY A 279 11.82 -15.73 4.82
N GLU A 280 12.08 -14.50 5.26
CA GLU A 280 11.51 -13.95 6.49
C GLU A 280 10.12 -13.38 6.21
N HIS A 281 9.11 -13.87 6.94
CA HIS A 281 7.73 -13.41 6.87
C HIS A 281 7.30 -12.83 8.22
N THR A 282 6.32 -11.94 8.20
CA THR A 282 5.80 -11.34 9.44
C THR A 282 4.50 -12.04 9.84
N ILE A 283 4.47 -12.63 11.03
CA ILE A 283 3.25 -13.09 11.68
C ILE A 283 2.75 -11.99 12.61
N THR A 284 1.52 -11.54 12.41
CA THR A 284 0.84 -10.59 13.28
C THR A 284 -0.36 -11.26 13.90
N VAL A 285 -0.47 -11.20 15.22
CA VAL A 285 -1.69 -11.59 15.92
C VAL A 285 -2.30 -10.34 16.52
N SER A 286 -3.58 -10.14 16.27
CA SER A 286 -4.35 -9.02 16.81
C SER A 286 -5.59 -9.51 17.53
N SER A 287 -6.05 -8.72 18.50
CA SER A 287 -7.31 -8.93 19.20
C SER A 287 -8.03 -7.61 19.31
N ALA A 288 -9.26 -7.57 18.82
CA ALA A 288 -10.12 -6.39 18.91
C ALA A 288 -10.43 -6.06 20.38
N GLY A 289 -10.75 -4.78 20.63
CA GLY A 289 -11.23 -4.35 21.94
C GLY A 289 -12.53 -5.07 22.30
N LYS A 290 -12.66 -5.48 23.56
CA LYS A 290 -13.88 -6.12 24.08
C LYS A 290 -14.16 -5.59 25.47
N ASP A 291 -15.37 -5.06 25.65
CA ASP A 291 -15.79 -4.44 26.91
C ASP A 291 -14.77 -3.40 27.39
N ARG A 292 -14.22 -3.59 28.60
CA ARG A 292 -13.24 -2.69 29.20
C ARG A 292 -11.80 -2.95 28.76
N TYR A 293 -11.54 -3.93 27.88
CA TYR A 293 -10.20 -4.29 27.43
C TYR A 293 -9.92 -3.70 26.06
N ALA A 294 -8.84 -2.91 25.98
CA ALA A 294 -8.39 -2.30 24.75
C ALA A 294 -7.97 -3.35 23.70
N PRO A 295 -8.02 -2.98 22.40
CA PRO A 295 -7.41 -3.78 21.36
C PRO A 295 -5.90 -3.92 21.61
N VAL A 296 -5.33 -5.03 21.16
CA VAL A 296 -3.89 -5.31 21.24
C VAL A 296 -3.45 -6.07 20.01
N ALA A 297 -2.25 -5.77 19.51
CA ALA A 297 -1.60 -6.52 18.45
C ALA A 297 -0.12 -6.72 18.77
N SER A 298 0.44 -7.82 18.29
CA SER A 298 1.85 -8.14 18.41
C SER A 298 2.32 -8.82 17.12
N SER A 299 3.60 -8.73 16.81
CA SER A 299 4.16 -9.30 15.59
C SER A 299 5.54 -9.90 15.83
N THR A 300 5.84 -10.97 15.11
CA THR A 300 7.11 -11.67 15.16
C THR A 300 7.49 -12.19 13.77
N SER A 301 8.77 -12.50 13.56
CA SER A 301 9.28 -13.03 12.31
C SER A 301 9.16 -14.56 12.27
N LEU A 302 8.71 -15.09 11.14
CA LEU A 302 8.66 -16.51 10.83
C LEU A 302 9.50 -16.78 9.59
N ASN A 303 10.54 -17.60 9.72
CA ASN A 303 11.38 -17.97 8.59
C ASN A 303 10.78 -19.17 7.85
N ILE A 304 10.36 -18.96 6.61
CA ILE A 304 9.80 -20.00 5.75
C ILE A 304 10.90 -20.55 4.86
N VAL A 305 11.19 -21.85 5.01
CA VAL A 305 12.26 -22.53 4.30
C VAL A 305 11.75 -23.76 3.57
N ARG A 306 12.51 -24.23 2.57
CA ARG A 306 12.32 -25.54 1.97
C ARG A 306 13.44 -26.48 2.40
N ALA A 307 13.08 -27.68 2.79
CA ALA A 307 14.00 -28.75 3.12
C ALA A 307 14.85 -29.12 1.91
N THR A 308 16.15 -29.34 2.10
CA THR A 308 17.05 -29.75 1.01
C THR A 308 17.12 -31.27 0.92
N PRO A 309 16.76 -31.89 -0.22
CA PRO A 309 16.94 -33.31 -0.44
C PRO A 309 18.40 -33.75 -0.39
N VAL A 310 18.63 -34.88 0.24
CA VAL A 310 19.89 -35.62 0.30
C VAL A 310 19.67 -36.99 -0.34
N MET A 311 20.54 -37.34 -1.28
CA MET A 311 20.52 -38.62 -1.97
C MET A 311 21.70 -39.48 -1.52
N ASP A 312 21.40 -40.71 -1.10
CA ASP A 312 22.39 -41.75 -0.93
C ASP A 312 22.30 -42.70 -2.13
N ILE A 313 23.33 -42.73 -2.96
CA ILE A 313 23.36 -43.48 -4.22
C ILE A 313 24.54 -44.44 -4.23
N ASN A 314 24.24 -45.72 -4.51
CA ASN A 314 25.26 -46.73 -4.66
C ASN A 314 25.84 -46.68 -6.08
N LEU A 315 26.89 -45.88 -6.25
CA LEU A 315 27.60 -45.76 -7.51
C LEU A 315 28.81 -46.71 -7.58
N PRO A 316 28.95 -47.49 -8.67
CA PRO A 316 30.21 -48.16 -8.94
C PRO A 316 31.28 -47.11 -9.28
N GLY A 317 32.42 -47.16 -8.61
CA GLY A 317 33.52 -46.22 -8.87
C GLY A 317 34.11 -46.32 -10.29
N ILE A 318 33.82 -47.41 -11.01
CA ILE A 318 34.22 -47.63 -12.40
C ILE A 318 33.00 -48.05 -13.22
N ILE A 319 32.75 -47.34 -14.32
CA ILE A 319 31.69 -47.63 -15.28
C ILE A 319 32.33 -48.08 -16.61
N VAL A 320 31.84 -49.20 -17.15
CA VAL A 320 32.34 -49.80 -18.39
C VAL A 320 31.38 -49.53 -19.55
N THR A 321 31.91 -49.10 -20.70
CA THR A 321 31.13 -48.86 -21.93
C THR A 321 31.63 -49.71 -23.12
N PRO A 322 30.74 -50.03 -24.09
CA PRO A 322 29.29 -49.78 -24.12
C PRO A 322 28.52 -50.75 -23.21
N GLY A 323 27.36 -50.33 -22.69
CA GLY A 323 26.61 -51.14 -21.72
C GLY A 323 25.48 -50.37 -21.03
N GLY A 324 25.22 -50.67 -19.76
CA GLY A 324 24.33 -49.87 -18.92
C GLY A 324 24.64 -50.07 -17.45
N VAL A 325 24.40 -49.04 -16.64
CA VAL A 325 24.67 -49.03 -15.21
C VAL A 325 23.35 -49.01 -14.46
N ASN A 326 23.19 -49.91 -13.49
CA ASN A 326 22.06 -49.85 -12.57
C ASN A 326 22.43 -48.93 -11.42
N LEU A 327 21.64 -47.88 -11.24
CA LEU A 327 21.76 -46.92 -10.16
C LEU A 327 20.67 -47.23 -9.14
N LEU A 328 21.09 -47.49 -7.91
CA LEU A 328 20.24 -47.80 -6.77
C LEU A 328 20.53 -46.77 -5.69
N GLY A 329 19.49 -46.25 -5.05
CA GLY A 329 19.66 -45.29 -3.98
C GLY A 329 18.36 -44.94 -3.29
N THR A 330 18.50 -44.10 -2.27
CA THR A 330 17.40 -43.58 -1.46
C THR A 330 17.45 -42.05 -1.44
N LEU A 331 16.28 -41.43 -1.38
CA LEU A 331 16.11 -39.98 -1.33
C LEU A 331 15.40 -39.58 -0.04
N SER A 332 16.02 -38.67 0.71
CA SER A 332 15.51 -38.21 2.01
C SER A 332 15.75 -36.71 2.21
N SER A 333 15.08 -36.11 3.18
CA SER A 333 15.29 -34.73 3.64
C SER A 333 15.11 -34.68 5.16
N GLU A 334 15.29 -33.49 5.75
CA GLU A 334 14.94 -33.25 7.16
C GLU A 334 13.45 -33.47 7.46
N MET A 335 12.59 -33.45 6.44
CA MET A 335 11.14 -33.71 6.56
C MET A 335 10.79 -35.20 6.38
N GLY A 336 11.75 -36.05 6.03
CA GLY A 336 11.56 -37.50 5.86
C GLY A 336 11.92 -38.02 4.48
N LEU A 337 11.40 -39.19 4.13
CA LEU A 337 11.65 -39.86 2.84
C LEU A 337 10.84 -39.19 1.73
N LEU A 338 11.45 -38.98 0.56
CA LEU A 338 10.80 -38.29 -0.56
C LEU A 338 10.09 -39.28 -1.47
N SER A 339 8.76 -39.29 -1.42
CA SER A 339 7.92 -40.10 -2.30
C SER A 339 7.57 -39.38 -3.60
N GLY A 340 7.62 -40.08 -4.74
CA GLY A 340 7.14 -39.56 -6.03
C GLY A 340 7.99 -38.43 -6.65
N ALA A 341 9.20 -38.19 -6.13
CA ALA A 341 10.09 -37.17 -6.68
C ALA A 341 10.57 -37.57 -8.08
N SER A 342 10.57 -36.62 -9.02
CA SER A 342 11.12 -36.82 -10.36
C SER A 342 12.65 -36.69 -10.30
N LEU A 343 13.33 -37.66 -10.89
CA LEU A 343 14.78 -37.77 -10.91
C LEU A 343 15.25 -37.80 -12.35
N ILE A 344 16.14 -36.89 -12.71
CA ILE A 344 16.74 -36.83 -14.06
C ILE A 344 18.23 -37.14 -13.91
N PHE A 345 18.65 -38.27 -14.46
CA PHE A 345 20.04 -38.73 -14.41
C PHE A 345 20.71 -38.41 -15.74
N GLU A 346 21.80 -37.63 -15.69
CA GLU A 346 22.59 -37.25 -16.85
C GLU A 346 24.04 -37.69 -16.69
N LEU A 347 24.53 -38.50 -17.64
CA LEU A 347 25.94 -38.86 -17.77
C LEU A 347 26.35 -38.80 -19.24
N ASP A 348 27.20 -37.82 -19.58
CA ASP A 348 27.62 -37.50 -20.96
C ASP A 348 26.43 -37.26 -21.88
N LYS A 349 26.13 -38.16 -22.82
CA LYS A 349 24.99 -38.04 -23.76
C LYS A 349 23.78 -38.85 -23.34
N SER A 350 23.84 -39.49 -22.17
CA SER A 350 22.80 -40.40 -21.69
C SER A 350 21.96 -39.68 -20.66
N CYS A 351 20.65 -39.61 -20.90
CA CYS A 351 19.67 -39.01 -20.01
C CYS A 351 18.56 -40.04 -19.74
N VAL A 352 18.21 -40.25 -18.47
CA VAL A 352 17.09 -41.10 -18.07
C VAL A 352 16.32 -40.45 -16.94
N GLU A 353 15.00 -40.45 -17.07
CA GLU A 353 14.08 -40.02 -16.03
C GLU A 353 13.63 -41.23 -15.19
N ALA A 354 13.52 -41.02 -13.89
CA ALA A 354 12.94 -41.97 -12.95
C ALA A 354 12.06 -41.23 -11.93
N VAL A 355 11.29 -42.00 -11.16
CA VAL A 355 10.45 -41.48 -10.09
C VAL A 355 10.76 -42.28 -8.82
N SER A 356 10.93 -41.59 -7.69
CA SER A 356 11.14 -42.27 -6.40
C SER A 356 9.86 -43.01 -5.96
N THR A 357 10.05 -44.16 -5.33
CA THR A 357 8.95 -44.95 -4.77
C THR A 357 8.38 -44.30 -3.50
N ALA A 358 7.29 -44.86 -2.97
CA ALA A 358 6.67 -44.40 -1.71
C ALA A 358 7.60 -44.42 -0.48
N VAL A 359 8.72 -45.16 -0.56
CA VAL A 359 9.72 -45.28 0.51
C VAL A 359 10.99 -44.46 0.18
N GLY A 360 10.97 -43.66 -0.88
CA GLY A 360 12.12 -42.86 -1.31
C GLY A 360 13.19 -43.63 -2.09
N ASP A 361 13.03 -44.93 -2.28
CA ASP A 361 13.95 -45.74 -3.07
C ASP A 361 13.77 -45.51 -4.57
N PHE A 362 14.85 -45.62 -5.33
CA PHE A 362 14.80 -45.66 -6.80
C PHE A 362 15.73 -46.75 -7.36
N ASN A 363 15.35 -47.27 -8.53
CA ASN A 363 16.17 -48.20 -9.31
C ASN A 363 16.05 -47.85 -10.78
N VAL A 364 17.13 -47.34 -11.35
CA VAL A 364 17.15 -46.89 -12.75
C VAL A 364 18.34 -47.50 -13.47
N ARG A 365 18.13 -47.90 -14.73
CA ARG A 365 19.19 -48.39 -15.60
C ARG A 365 19.55 -47.32 -16.61
N LEU A 366 20.73 -46.73 -16.46
CA LEU A 366 21.25 -45.70 -17.35
C LEU A 366 21.97 -46.37 -18.53
N PRO A 367 21.43 -46.31 -19.77
CA PRO A 367 22.07 -46.90 -20.94
C PRO A 367 23.30 -46.07 -21.34
N MET A 368 24.42 -46.73 -21.60
CA MET A 368 25.66 -46.08 -22.00
C MET A 368 25.94 -46.32 -23.47
N GLY A 369 25.94 -45.23 -24.25
CA GLY A 369 26.27 -45.24 -25.68
C GLY A 369 27.76 -45.55 -25.96
N MET A 370 28.08 -45.72 -27.24
CA MET A 370 29.47 -45.82 -27.70
C MET A 370 30.13 -44.44 -27.67
N ASN A 371 30.92 -44.14 -26.63
CA ASN A 371 31.74 -42.92 -26.57
C ASN A 371 33.18 -43.21 -27.06
N LEU A 372 33.81 -42.33 -27.84
CA LEU A 372 35.18 -42.49 -28.32
C LEU A 372 36.27 -42.20 -27.27
N ALA A 373 35.91 -41.75 -26.07
CA ALA A 373 36.84 -41.59 -24.96
C ALA A 373 37.42 -42.94 -24.53
N LEU A 374 38.73 -43.01 -24.28
CA LEU A 374 39.43 -44.23 -23.83
C LEU A 374 39.17 -44.50 -22.35
N VAL A 375 39.53 -43.52 -21.51
CA VAL A 375 39.32 -43.50 -20.05
C VAL A 375 39.15 -42.03 -19.64
N GLY A 376 38.19 -41.72 -18.77
CA GLY A 376 38.01 -40.36 -18.27
C GLY A 376 37.06 -40.27 -17.08
N SER A 377 37.27 -39.26 -16.23
CA SER A 377 36.30 -38.89 -15.19
C SER A 377 35.13 -38.17 -15.84
N GLN A 378 33.91 -38.55 -15.50
CA GLN A 378 32.70 -37.88 -15.94
C GLN A 378 31.80 -37.56 -14.75
N ASP A 379 31.11 -36.43 -14.85
CA ASP A 379 30.17 -35.98 -13.83
C ASP A 379 28.80 -36.61 -14.10
N LEU A 380 28.34 -37.45 -13.19
CA LEU A 380 26.94 -37.85 -13.09
C LEU A 380 26.19 -36.69 -12.44
N THR A 381 25.37 -36.00 -13.22
CA THR A 381 24.41 -35.03 -12.70
C THR A 381 23.10 -35.73 -12.41
N ILE A 382 22.52 -35.41 -11.25
CA ILE A 382 21.20 -35.89 -10.86
C ILE A 382 20.38 -34.67 -10.45
N ASP A 383 19.37 -34.34 -11.24
CA ASP A 383 18.41 -33.28 -10.90
C ASP A 383 17.21 -33.93 -10.19
N VAL A 384 16.92 -33.43 -8.99
CA VAL A 384 15.83 -33.90 -8.14
C VAL A 384 14.75 -32.82 -8.10
N VAL A 385 13.55 -33.17 -8.54
CA VAL A 385 12.36 -32.31 -8.49
C VAL A 385 11.31 -32.98 -7.59
N PRO A 386 11.22 -32.57 -6.31
CA PRO A 386 10.19 -33.08 -5.40
C PRO A 386 8.78 -32.69 -5.86
N GLN A 387 7.79 -33.56 -5.61
CA GLN A 387 6.37 -33.19 -5.76
C GLN A 387 5.87 -32.34 -4.58
N GLU A 388 6.49 -32.54 -3.42
CA GLU A 388 6.11 -31.91 -2.16
C GLU A 388 6.67 -30.48 -2.07
N PRO A 389 5.83 -29.45 -1.81
CA PRO A 389 6.22 -28.04 -1.87
C PRO A 389 7.20 -27.61 -0.76
N TRP A 390 7.26 -28.36 0.33
CA TRP A 390 8.20 -28.12 1.43
C TRP A 390 9.63 -28.59 1.11
N ASN A 391 9.86 -29.28 -0.01
CA ASN A 391 11.19 -29.71 -0.43
C ASN A 391 11.70 -28.84 -1.59
N ALA A 392 12.98 -28.46 -1.54
CA ALA A 392 13.63 -27.70 -2.60
C ALA A 392 14.06 -28.60 -3.76
N PRO A 393 14.01 -28.14 -5.02
CA PRO A 393 14.68 -28.82 -6.11
C PRO A 393 16.20 -28.75 -5.91
N THR A 394 16.89 -29.87 -6.12
CA THR A 394 18.33 -29.97 -5.86
C THR A 394 19.05 -30.68 -7.00
N ARG A 395 20.22 -30.14 -7.36
CA ARG A 395 21.15 -30.75 -8.31
C ARG A 395 22.32 -31.38 -7.55
N ILE A 396 22.52 -32.68 -7.76
CA ILE A 396 23.59 -33.46 -7.13
C ILE A 396 24.58 -33.86 -8.23
N VAL A 397 25.86 -33.62 -7.98
CA VAL A 397 26.94 -33.96 -8.94
C VAL A 397 27.89 -34.95 -8.29
N GLN A 398 28.10 -36.09 -8.93
CA GLN A 398 29.05 -37.11 -8.48
C GLN A 398 30.01 -37.51 -9.60
N GLN A 399 31.26 -37.79 -9.26
CA GLN A 399 32.29 -38.17 -10.22
C GLN A 399 32.39 -39.68 -10.36
N VAL A 400 32.37 -40.16 -11.59
CA VAL A 400 32.53 -41.58 -11.93
C VAL A 400 33.61 -41.77 -12.98
N LEU A 401 34.45 -42.79 -12.82
CA LEU A 401 35.48 -43.11 -13.81
C LEU A 401 34.87 -44.00 -14.91
N MET A 402 34.88 -43.51 -16.15
CA MET A 402 34.44 -44.27 -17.30
C MET A 402 35.60 -44.88 -18.07
N ILE A 403 35.46 -46.16 -18.42
CA ILE A 403 36.40 -46.92 -19.23
C ILE A 403 35.67 -47.47 -20.44
N ASN A 404 36.13 -47.15 -21.65
CA ASN A 404 35.63 -47.80 -22.86
C ASN A 404 36.47 -49.03 -23.18
N VAL A 405 35.91 -50.21 -22.95
CA VAL A 405 36.60 -51.48 -23.16
C VAL A 405 36.83 -51.78 -24.64
N VAL A 406 35.99 -51.27 -25.54
CA VAL A 406 36.18 -51.40 -26.99
C VAL A 406 37.39 -50.58 -27.43
N ASN A 407 37.51 -49.32 -27.02
CA ASN A 407 38.64 -48.46 -27.38
C ASN A 407 39.94 -48.94 -26.74
N VAL A 408 39.89 -49.33 -25.46
CA VAL A 408 41.05 -49.92 -24.77
C VAL A 408 41.45 -51.25 -25.44
N GLY A 409 40.49 -52.09 -25.82
CA GLY A 409 40.74 -53.33 -26.55
C GLY A 409 41.41 -53.10 -27.91
N ILE A 410 40.90 -52.13 -28.70
CA ILE A 410 41.50 -51.74 -29.99
C ILE A 410 42.93 -51.23 -29.79
N LEU A 411 43.17 -50.40 -28.77
CA LEU A 411 44.49 -49.89 -28.44
C LEU A 411 45.46 -51.04 -28.08
N VAL A 412 45.02 -52.00 -27.27
CA VAL A 412 45.82 -53.18 -26.89
C VAL A 412 46.15 -54.04 -28.12
N VAL A 413 45.18 -54.29 -29.01
CA VAL A 413 45.43 -55.03 -30.26
C VAL A 413 46.41 -54.28 -31.17
N LEU A 414 46.26 -52.96 -31.31
CA LEU A 414 47.15 -52.13 -32.12
C LEU A 414 48.57 -52.13 -31.55
N LEU A 415 48.73 -51.99 -30.23
CA LEU A 415 50.02 -52.09 -29.55
C LEU A 415 50.65 -53.48 -29.68
N ALA A 416 49.84 -54.56 -29.60
CA ALA A 416 50.32 -55.92 -29.80
C ALA A 416 50.80 -56.15 -31.24
N VAL A 417 50.04 -55.70 -32.24
CA VAL A 417 50.45 -55.75 -33.65
C VAL A 417 51.73 -54.94 -33.86
N MET A 418 51.83 -53.73 -33.31
CA MET A 418 53.02 -52.89 -33.42
C MET A 418 54.25 -53.55 -32.74
N GLY A 419 54.07 -54.12 -31.56
CA GLY A 419 55.13 -54.80 -30.80
C GLY A 419 55.63 -56.09 -31.47
N VAL A 420 54.78 -56.80 -32.21
CA VAL A 420 55.13 -58.03 -32.94
C VAL A 420 55.68 -57.73 -34.34
N TYR A 421 55.17 -56.71 -35.05
CA TYR A 421 55.56 -56.41 -36.43
C TYR A 421 56.71 -55.39 -36.59
N LEU A 422 56.95 -54.47 -35.63
CA LEU A 422 58.06 -53.51 -35.73
C LEU A 422 59.46 -53.95 -35.23
N PRO A 423 59.70 -55.08 -34.52
CA PRO A 423 61.05 -55.40 -34.06
C PRO A 423 62.02 -55.73 -35.22
N GLY A 424 61.51 -55.89 -36.45
CA GLY A 424 62.30 -56.12 -37.66
C GLY A 424 62.80 -54.86 -38.39
N ARG A 425 62.30 -53.64 -38.11
CA ARG A 425 62.68 -52.42 -38.87
C ARG A 425 63.25 -51.25 -38.07
N LEU A 426 63.09 -51.20 -36.75
CA LEU A 426 63.64 -50.11 -35.91
C LEU A 426 64.99 -50.42 -35.25
N LYS A 427 65.56 -51.61 -35.48
CA LYS A 427 66.91 -51.97 -35.03
C LYS A 427 68.04 -51.22 -35.76
N GLY A 428 67.71 -50.33 -36.70
CA GLY A 428 68.67 -49.67 -37.58
C GLY A 428 69.11 -48.25 -37.26
N ARG A 429 68.45 -47.48 -36.37
CA ARG A 429 68.74 -46.02 -36.30
C ARG A 429 68.61 -45.24 -34.98
N PHE A 430 68.55 -45.89 -33.82
CA PHE A 430 68.65 -45.19 -32.53
C PHE A 430 69.81 -45.68 -31.67
N GLY A 431 71.02 -45.56 -32.24
CA GLY A 431 72.27 -45.60 -31.49
C GLY A 431 73.01 -44.26 -31.64
N ALA A 432 72.64 -43.27 -30.83
CA ALA A 432 73.52 -42.16 -30.42
C ALA A 432 72.80 -41.28 -29.38
N PHE A 433 73.56 -40.81 -28.39
CA PHE A 433 73.21 -40.02 -27.19
C PHE A 433 72.67 -40.86 -26.02
N GLY A 434 73.35 -41.04 -24.89
CA GLY A 434 74.50 -40.32 -24.30
C GLY A 434 74.10 -39.83 -22.91
N ARG A 435 74.79 -40.33 -21.87
CA ARG A 435 74.55 -40.13 -20.43
C ARG A 435 74.65 -38.66 -19.93
N ARG A 436 73.80 -38.30 -18.93
CA ARG A 436 73.99 -37.52 -17.65
C ARG A 436 75.16 -36.52 -17.55
N ALA A 437 75.14 -35.35 -16.87
CA ALA A 437 74.33 -34.60 -15.87
C ALA A 437 74.95 -33.16 -15.79
N PRO A 438 74.76 -32.25 -14.78
CA PRO A 438 73.70 -31.99 -13.79
C PRO A 438 73.08 -30.56 -13.96
N GLY A 439 72.08 -30.19 -13.15
CA GLY A 439 71.34 -28.92 -13.26
C GLY A 439 72.07 -27.66 -12.76
N PRO A 440 71.43 -26.49 -12.97
CA PRO A 440 71.22 -25.56 -11.87
C PRO A 440 69.74 -25.16 -11.70
N ALA A 441 69.46 -24.67 -10.50
CA ALA A 441 68.16 -24.23 -10.00
C ALA A 441 67.66 -22.92 -10.65
N VAL A 442 66.43 -22.53 -10.25
CA VAL A 442 65.79 -21.20 -10.40
C VAL A 442 65.07 -21.03 -11.77
N ARG A 443 63.81 -20.61 -11.93
CA ARG A 443 62.85 -19.83 -11.13
C ARG A 443 61.42 -20.19 -11.58
N SER A 444 60.47 -20.13 -10.66
CA SER A 444 59.03 -20.15 -10.96
C SER A 444 58.60 -18.96 -11.84
N PRO A 445 57.68 -19.16 -12.79
CA PRO A 445 56.69 -18.16 -13.15
C PRO A 445 55.34 -18.51 -12.54
N GLN A 446 54.71 -17.51 -11.93
CA GLN A 446 53.32 -17.52 -11.47
C GLN A 446 52.35 -17.86 -12.62
N PRO A 447 51.14 -18.36 -12.29
CA PRO A 447 50.08 -18.51 -13.28
C PRO A 447 49.65 -17.12 -13.76
N VAL A 448 49.87 -16.82 -15.04
CA VAL A 448 49.18 -15.71 -15.70
C VAL A 448 47.79 -16.23 -16.07
N LEU A 449 46.80 -15.67 -15.39
CA LEU A 449 45.40 -15.74 -15.76
C LEU A 449 45.25 -15.38 -17.24
N THR A 450 44.86 -16.36 -18.06
CA THR A 450 44.24 -16.08 -19.35
C THR A 450 42.92 -15.36 -19.11
N PRO A 451 42.68 -14.19 -19.71
CA PRO A 451 41.39 -13.54 -19.62
C PRO A 451 40.35 -14.43 -20.29
N LEU A 452 39.23 -14.62 -19.59
CA LEU A 452 37.98 -15.05 -20.18
C LEU A 452 37.78 -14.27 -21.48
N TYR A 453 37.62 -14.99 -22.59
CA TYR A 453 36.77 -14.49 -23.66
C TYR A 453 35.38 -14.34 -23.05
N ASN A 454 34.97 -13.11 -22.77
CA ASN A 454 33.56 -12.75 -22.71
C ASN A 454 32.97 -13.12 -24.08
N THR A 455 32.43 -14.33 -24.16
CA THR A 455 31.32 -14.58 -25.07
C THR A 455 30.12 -14.00 -24.38
N GLU A 456 29.91 -12.71 -24.62
CA GLU A 456 28.63 -12.04 -24.41
C GLU A 456 27.65 -12.70 -25.38
N VAL A 457 27.08 -13.81 -24.94
CA VAL A 457 25.84 -14.34 -25.49
C VAL A 457 24.79 -13.33 -25.04
N GLU A 458 24.38 -12.45 -25.95
CA GLU A 458 23.09 -11.77 -25.85
C GLU A 458 22.03 -12.86 -25.57
N PRO A 459 21.41 -12.86 -24.37
CA PRO A 459 20.11 -13.48 -24.28
C PRO A 459 19.17 -12.61 -25.10
N LEU A 460 18.37 -13.23 -25.97
CA LEU A 460 17.11 -12.62 -26.41
C LEU A 460 16.26 -12.37 -25.16
N VAL A 461 16.46 -11.21 -24.53
CA VAL A 461 15.61 -10.68 -23.46
C VAL A 461 14.33 -10.19 -24.13
N PRO A 462 13.15 -10.69 -23.75
CA PRO A 462 11.92 -10.00 -24.03
C PRO A 462 11.93 -8.67 -23.26
N GLY A 463 12.09 -7.55 -23.97
CA GLY A 463 11.66 -6.22 -23.51
C GLY A 463 12.55 -5.48 -22.52
N ALA A 464 13.67 -4.90 -22.97
CA ALA A 464 14.43 -3.90 -22.19
C ALA A 464 13.57 -2.68 -21.76
N GLU A 465 12.50 -2.36 -22.51
CA GLU A 465 11.51 -1.34 -22.12
C GLU A 465 10.58 -1.80 -20.98
N GLU A 466 10.31 -3.11 -20.84
CA GLU A 466 9.49 -3.62 -19.74
C GLU A 466 10.28 -3.68 -18.44
N GLU A 467 11.58 -4.01 -18.52
CA GLU A 467 12.45 -4.08 -17.36
C GLU A 467 12.72 -2.68 -16.77
N SER A 468 12.94 -1.65 -17.60
CA SER A 468 13.08 -0.26 -17.11
C SER A 468 11.77 0.28 -16.53
N SER A 469 10.64 -0.06 -17.13
CA SER A 469 9.31 0.35 -16.65
C SER A 469 8.98 -0.28 -15.28
N ARG A 470 9.30 -1.57 -15.07
CA ARG A 470 9.12 -2.26 -13.78
C ARG A 470 10.02 -1.69 -12.68
N VAL A 471 11.25 -1.29 -13.03
CA VAL A 471 12.17 -0.62 -12.10
C VAL A 471 11.65 0.77 -11.70
N LEU A 472 11.06 1.53 -12.63
CA LEU A 472 10.47 2.83 -12.32
C LEU A 472 9.18 2.70 -11.50
N GLU A 473 8.33 1.73 -11.83
CA GLU A 473 7.12 1.39 -11.09
C GLU A 473 7.44 1.05 -9.62
N SER A 474 8.37 0.12 -9.39
CA SER A 474 8.78 -0.28 -8.04
C SER A 474 9.33 0.89 -7.21
N ARG A 475 10.02 1.85 -7.84
CA ARG A 475 10.50 3.08 -7.17
C ARG A 475 9.36 4.02 -6.79
N ILE A 476 8.41 4.26 -7.69
CA ILE A 476 7.24 5.11 -7.42
C ILE A 476 6.40 4.52 -6.28
N LEU A 477 6.15 3.20 -6.31
CA LEU A 477 5.45 2.49 -5.24
C LEU A 477 6.24 2.52 -3.92
N GLY A 478 7.57 2.46 -3.99
CA GLY A 478 8.46 2.59 -2.83
C GLY A 478 8.27 3.92 -2.09
N TRP A 479 8.24 5.04 -2.82
CA TRP A 479 8.00 6.37 -2.23
C TRP A 479 6.60 6.49 -1.63
N TYR A 480 5.58 5.97 -2.32
CA TYR A 480 4.23 5.95 -1.77
C TYR A 480 4.13 5.16 -0.47
N ARG A 481 4.77 3.98 -0.37
CA ARG A 481 4.82 3.18 0.87
C ARG A 481 5.53 3.88 2.02
N ILE A 482 6.49 4.75 1.73
CA ILE A 482 7.17 5.55 2.75
C ILE A 482 6.21 6.59 3.33
N VAL A 483 5.51 7.34 2.47
CA VAL A 483 4.50 8.32 2.90
C VAL A 483 3.32 7.66 3.60
N ALA A 484 2.85 6.51 3.10
CA ALA A 484 1.77 5.74 3.73
C ALA A 484 2.17 5.23 5.13
N ARG A 485 3.44 4.82 5.33
CA ARG A 485 3.95 4.45 6.67
C ARG A 485 4.00 5.64 7.61
N LEU A 486 4.36 6.83 7.10
CA LEU A 486 4.38 8.06 7.87
C LEU A 486 2.96 8.47 8.30
N LEU A 487 2.00 8.42 7.37
CA LEU A 487 0.57 8.58 7.65
C LEU A 487 0.06 7.59 8.69
N ARG A 488 0.40 6.31 8.57
CA ARG A 488 0.02 5.28 9.56
C ARG A 488 0.58 5.60 10.94
N ARG A 489 1.80 6.14 11.03
CA ARG A 489 2.42 6.53 12.30
C ARG A 489 1.67 7.70 12.97
N ILE A 490 1.23 8.68 12.19
CA ILE A 490 0.55 9.89 12.68
C ILE A 490 -0.92 9.61 12.99
N THR A 491 -1.63 8.94 12.08
CA THR A 491 -3.08 8.74 12.17
C THR A 491 -3.46 7.44 12.87
N GLN A 492 -2.54 6.47 13.03
CA GLN A 492 -2.80 5.13 13.57
C GLN A 492 -3.87 4.34 12.80
N VAL A 493 -4.20 4.74 11.58
CA VAL A 493 -5.20 4.08 10.73
C VAL A 493 -4.53 3.36 9.56
N LEU A 494 -5.00 2.14 9.26
CA LEU A 494 -4.62 1.38 8.07
C LEU A 494 -5.65 1.56 6.95
N GLN A 495 -5.17 1.56 5.71
CA GLN A 495 -6.02 1.52 4.53
C GLN A 495 -6.88 0.26 4.55
N LYS A 496 -8.21 0.42 4.43
CA LYS A 496 -9.13 -0.72 4.40
C LYS A 496 -8.99 -1.48 3.06
N PRO A 497 -9.16 -2.82 3.01
CA PRO A 497 -9.01 -3.59 1.78
C PRO A 497 -9.92 -3.17 0.61
N GLN A 498 -11.06 -2.55 0.93
CA GLN A 498 -12.07 -2.11 -0.06
C GLN A 498 -11.88 -0.64 -0.47
N GLN A 499 -10.93 0.07 0.14
CA GLN A 499 -10.75 1.50 -0.04
C GLN A 499 -9.74 1.78 -1.15
N THR A 500 -10.14 2.62 -2.11
CA THR A 500 -9.24 3.07 -3.17
C THR A 500 -8.16 4.02 -2.64
N LEU A 501 -7.04 4.15 -3.35
CA LEU A 501 -5.96 5.05 -2.94
C LEU A 501 -6.45 6.51 -2.85
N ARG A 502 -7.32 6.93 -3.78
CA ARG A 502 -7.97 8.25 -3.74
C ARG A 502 -8.90 8.44 -2.55
N GLU A 503 -9.72 7.45 -2.21
CA GLU A 503 -10.58 7.53 -1.02
C GLU A 503 -9.72 7.64 0.24
N PHE A 504 -8.65 6.85 0.34
CA PHE A 504 -7.68 6.93 1.43
C PHE A 504 -7.02 8.31 1.52
N ALA A 505 -6.61 8.90 0.40
CA ALA A 505 -6.06 10.26 0.37
C ALA A 505 -7.08 11.33 0.74
N SER A 506 -8.35 11.18 0.37
CA SER A 506 -9.40 12.15 0.73
C SER A 506 -9.83 12.07 2.19
N GLU A 507 -9.86 10.86 2.77
CA GLU A 507 -10.31 10.63 4.15
C GLU A 507 -9.23 11.04 5.17
N TYR A 508 -7.96 10.74 4.86
CA TYR A 508 -6.84 10.98 5.79
C TYR A 508 -5.94 12.16 5.39
N GLY A 509 -6.17 12.77 4.22
CA GLY A 509 -5.42 13.93 3.75
C GLY A 509 -5.53 15.14 4.68
N GLY A 510 -6.67 15.34 5.33
CA GLY A 510 -6.87 16.43 6.29
C GLY A 510 -5.91 16.39 7.48
N ALA A 511 -5.46 15.19 7.89
CA ALA A 511 -4.49 15.02 8.97
C ALA A 511 -3.06 15.46 8.59
N LEU A 512 -2.79 15.71 7.30
CA LEU A 512 -1.49 16.15 6.81
C LEU A 512 -1.36 17.69 6.69
N GLY A 513 -2.43 18.43 6.99
CA GLY A 513 -2.43 19.89 6.91
C GLY A 513 -1.93 20.42 5.55
N PRO A 514 -0.89 21.28 5.50
CA PRO A 514 -0.34 21.80 4.24
C PRO A 514 0.18 20.72 3.28
N ALA A 515 0.56 19.54 3.80
CA ALA A 515 1.09 18.45 2.99
C ALA A 515 0.00 17.62 2.27
N ALA A 516 -1.29 17.88 2.56
CA ALA A 516 -2.43 17.18 1.96
C ALA A 516 -2.44 17.27 0.42
N GLY A 517 -2.09 18.45 -0.12
CA GLY A 517 -2.04 18.67 -1.57
C GLY A 517 -0.98 17.79 -2.25
N TYR A 518 0.22 17.74 -1.67
CA TYR A 518 1.32 16.91 -2.19
C TYR A 518 1.00 15.41 -2.10
N PHE A 519 0.34 14.98 -1.01
CA PHE A 519 -0.08 13.60 -0.87
C PHE A 519 -1.14 13.19 -1.90
N THR A 520 -2.11 14.07 -2.16
CA THR A 520 -3.13 13.85 -3.18
C THR A 520 -2.51 13.74 -4.58
N GLU A 521 -1.51 14.57 -4.88
CA GLU A 521 -0.79 14.53 -6.15
C GLU A 521 0.06 13.24 -6.30
N LEU A 522 0.75 12.82 -5.24
CA LEU A 522 1.51 11.56 -5.21
C LEU A 522 0.58 10.36 -5.43
N THR A 523 -0.56 10.33 -4.74
CA THR A 523 -1.61 9.32 -4.91
C THR A 523 -2.09 9.26 -6.36
N ARG A 524 -2.27 10.41 -7.01
CA ARG A 524 -2.70 10.47 -8.43
C ARG A 524 -1.68 9.83 -9.37
N ILE A 525 -0.39 10.06 -9.15
CA ILE A 525 0.68 9.45 -9.96
C ILE A 525 0.68 7.93 -9.77
N VAL A 526 0.56 7.47 -8.53
CA VAL A 526 0.52 6.03 -8.21
C VAL A 526 -0.71 5.34 -8.80
N GLU A 527 -1.90 5.95 -8.70
CA GLU A 527 -3.11 5.43 -9.35
C GLU A 527 -2.95 5.35 -10.86
N LYS A 528 -2.30 6.34 -11.48
CA LYS A 528 -2.03 6.34 -12.92
C LYS A 528 -1.10 5.18 -13.30
N VAL A 529 -0.12 4.85 -12.47
CA VAL A 529 0.79 3.71 -12.70
C VAL A 529 0.09 2.37 -12.48
N LEU A 530 -0.75 2.23 -11.45
CA LEU A 530 -1.38 0.96 -11.07
C LEU A 530 -2.63 0.61 -11.90
N TYR A 531 -3.46 1.61 -12.23
CA TYR A 531 -4.80 1.38 -12.77
C TYR A 531 -4.99 1.84 -14.21
N SER A 532 -3.96 2.43 -14.83
CA SER A 532 -4.03 2.86 -16.22
C SER A 532 -2.99 2.16 -17.09
N ARG A 533 -3.15 2.20 -18.41
CA ARG A 533 -2.16 1.67 -19.37
C ARG A 533 -0.91 2.57 -19.51
N HIS A 534 -0.68 3.48 -18.57
CA HIS A 534 0.45 4.42 -18.58
C HIS A 534 1.74 3.70 -18.19
N LYS A 535 2.76 3.77 -19.04
CA LYS A 535 4.10 3.31 -18.67
C LYS A 535 4.80 4.43 -17.87
N PRO A 536 5.23 4.18 -16.62
CA PRO A 536 5.90 5.19 -15.81
C PRO A 536 7.17 5.72 -16.50
N THR A 537 7.28 7.03 -16.53
CA THR A 537 8.45 7.73 -17.08
C THR A 537 9.44 8.09 -15.97
N GLN A 538 10.66 8.48 -16.35
CA GLN A 538 11.64 8.95 -15.37
C GLN A 538 11.21 10.25 -14.68
N GLU A 539 10.48 11.11 -15.39
CA GLU A 539 9.87 12.33 -14.84
C GLU A 539 8.83 11.99 -13.75
N ASP A 540 7.99 10.97 -13.97
CA ASP A 540 7.04 10.50 -12.96
C ASP A 540 7.77 10.06 -11.67
N ALA A 541 8.89 9.34 -11.80
CA ALA A 541 9.67 8.87 -10.66
C ALA A 541 10.38 10.00 -9.90
N GLU A 542 10.93 11.00 -10.60
CA GLU A 542 11.55 12.17 -9.98
C GLU A 542 10.51 13.05 -9.28
N ARG A 543 9.34 13.23 -9.89
CA ARG A 543 8.22 13.96 -9.30
C ARG A 543 7.68 13.26 -8.06
N SER A 544 7.51 11.93 -8.09
CA SER A 544 7.13 11.15 -6.90
C SER A 544 8.14 11.25 -5.77
N ARG A 545 9.45 11.26 -6.09
CA ARG A 545 10.51 11.45 -5.09
C ARG A 545 10.47 12.84 -4.47
N HIS A 546 10.29 13.89 -5.28
CA HIS A 546 10.17 15.26 -4.79
C HIS A 546 8.97 15.40 -3.85
N LEU A 547 7.80 14.89 -4.25
CA LEU A 547 6.58 14.93 -3.44
C LEU A 547 6.77 14.20 -2.11
N SER A 548 7.35 12.99 -2.13
CA SER A 548 7.66 12.23 -0.92
C SER A 548 8.57 13.00 0.04
N ASN A 549 9.67 13.56 -0.46
CA ASN A 549 10.62 14.33 0.36
C ASN A 549 10.00 15.61 0.93
N THR A 550 9.11 16.26 0.18
CA THR A 550 8.42 17.48 0.63
C THR A 550 7.46 17.15 1.78
N ILE A 551 6.71 16.05 1.65
CA ILE A 551 5.82 15.57 2.71
C ILE A 551 6.62 15.21 3.97
N GLU A 552 7.71 14.45 3.83
CA GLU A 552 8.59 14.13 4.97
C GLU A 552 9.21 15.37 5.63
N GLY A 553 9.58 16.38 4.83
CA GLY A 553 10.17 17.62 5.32
C GLY A 553 9.22 18.39 6.25
N VAL A 554 7.95 18.48 5.88
CA VAL A 554 6.92 19.16 6.71
C VAL A 554 6.82 18.55 8.11
N PHE A 555 6.94 17.23 8.25
CA PHE A 555 6.86 16.56 9.56
C PHE A 555 8.19 16.48 10.31
N ARG A 556 9.32 16.80 9.67
CA ARG A 556 10.62 16.90 10.35
C ARG A 556 10.82 18.24 11.05
N ASP A 557 10.20 19.30 10.53
CA ASP A 557 10.32 20.65 11.10
C ASP A 557 9.36 20.91 12.27
N GLU A 558 8.34 20.07 12.49
CA GLU A 558 7.42 20.17 13.64
C GLU A 558 7.89 19.43 14.91
N ASP A 559 8.94 18.59 14.82
CA ASP A 559 9.56 17.88 15.95
C ASP A 559 10.71 18.70 16.62
N HIS A 560 10.83 20.00 16.33
CA HIS A 560 11.85 20.91 16.88
C HIS A 560 11.30 22.09 17.69
#